data_AF-A0A950SZF6-F1
#
_entry.id   AF-A0A950SZF6-F1
#
_cell.length_a   1.000
_cell.length_b   1.000
_cell.length_c   1.000
_cell.angle_alpha   90.00
_cell.angle_beta   90.00
_cell.angle_gamma   90.00
#
_symmetry.space_group_name_H-M   'P 1'
#
loop_
_entity.id
_entity.type
_entity.pdbx_description
1 polymer ?
#
loop_
_entity_poly.entity_id
_entity_poly.type
_entity_poly.pdbx_seq_one_letter_code
_entity_poly.pdbx_strand_id
1 'polypeptide(L)'
;MVRQSDAPASIEFGHFSILPHRRQLLANGQPITLGGRAFDVLMALIGASGAVVGKDELLKQVWTNRIVEENRLAGEIAALRKAFGADRELIRTVAGRGYQFTGEIRLRQAESDGRAAGALTRVSESPETNLPLPDKPSIAVLPFQNMSGDPEQEYFADGMVDEIITALSRIKWLFVIARNSSFTYKGQAVDVKQVGQELGVRYVLEGSVRKAGGRVRITGQLIDATNGAHLWADHFDSAIEDVFELQDKVASSVAGVIEPTLQAAETARSARRPTTDLTAYDIYLRAYPTIWSAARQVPEMLRLLEQAIARDPYYGPALAMAAMCCFRLVIDGRSQDPAADRIKGTDFARRALAVAGDDPAVLVNTAITLAFFGEDIGAMLALVDRALALNPSFARGWHVSGNIRVWADPPQLDTAIEHIEAALRLSPRARVGSSLLNMGIAHFFSRRFYEAVPKLLLAIQEDPSFQYPYRVLAACYAHMGRFDEAREIVAQLRAVTGIVVPDVSYLRCTEHRDLYLSGLRLAAGEPSRSPLDRGCENL
;
A
#
# COMPACT_ATOMS: atom_id res chain seq x y z
N MET A 1 -4.69 16.43 39.27
CA MET A 1 -3.80 17.53 38.83
C MET A 1 -3.32 17.17 37.44
N VAL A 2 -3.99 17.70 36.42
CA VAL A 2 -3.73 17.40 35.00
C VAL A 2 -2.46 18.14 34.59
N ARG A 3 -1.45 17.43 34.08
CA ARG A 3 -0.29 18.04 33.42
C ARG A 3 -0.72 18.45 32.01
N GLN A 4 -0.60 19.74 31.71
CA GLN A 4 -0.77 20.32 30.38
C GLN A 4 0.19 19.63 29.39
N SER A 5 -0.33 19.21 28.25
CA SER A 5 0.45 18.77 27.08
C SER A 5 0.97 20.00 26.34
N ASP A 6 2.29 20.20 26.35
CA ASP A 6 2.96 21.21 25.53
C ASP A 6 2.84 20.84 24.04
N ALA A 7 1.99 21.56 23.29
CA ALA A 7 1.95 21.49 21.83
C ALA A 7 3.23 22.15 21.23
N PRO A 8 3.74 21.68 20.08
CA PRO A 8 5.06 22.11 19.59
C PRO A 8 5.04 23.56 19.08
N ALA A 9 5.94 24.39 19.59
CA ALA A 9 6.14 25.75 19.13
C ALA A 9 6.73 25.77 17.70
N SER A 10 6.08 26.48 16.77
CA SER A 10 6.68 26.84 15.48
C SER A 10 7.65 28.00 15.68
N ILE A 11 8.80 27.95 14.99
CA ILE A 11 9.83 29.00 15.03
C ILE A 11 9.65 29.87 13.79
N GLU A 12 9.28 31.13 13.95
CA GLU A 12 9.10 32.09 12.85
C GLU A 12 10.25 33.11 12.84
N PHE A 13 10.74 33.47 11.66
CA PHE A 13 11.68 34.59 11.46
C PHE A 13 11.48 35.19 10.07
N GLY A 14 11.27 36.50 10.00
CA GLY A 14 10.92 37.17 8.74
C GLY A 14 9.68 36.54 8.09
N HIS A 15 9.80 36.11 6.84
CA HIS A 15 8.74 35.40 6.11
C HIS A 15 8.93 33.88 6.10
N PHE A 16 9.88 33.38 6.90
CA PHE A 16 10.16 31.97 7.06
C PHE A 16 9.53 31.41 8.32
N SER A 17 9.09 30.16 8.24
CA SER A 17 8.71 29.38 9.42
C SER A 17 9.36 28.01 9.40
N ILE A 18 9.88 27.60 10.54
CA ILE A 18 10.43 26.27 10.76
C ILE A 18 9.44 25.48 11.60
N LEU A 19 9.20 24.25 11.14
CA LEU A 19 8.49 23.22 11.86
C LEU A 19 9.52 22.17 12.30
N PRO A 20 10.12 22.28 13.51
CA PRO A 20 11.23 21.43 13.92
C PRO A 20 10.90 19.93 13.87
N HIS A 21 9.69 19.57 14.27
CA HIS A 21 9.17 18.21 14.29
C HIS A 21 8.96 17.60 12.89
N ARG A 22 8.72 18.43 11.86
CA ARG A 22 8.60 17.97 10.45
C ARG A 22 9.88 18.13 9.66
N ARG A 23 10.94 18.69 10.26
CA ARG A 23 12.18 19.08 9.60
C ARG A 23 11.94 19.91 8.32
N GLN A 24 10.97 20.82 8.38
CA GLN A 24 10.57 21.66 7.24
C GLN A 24 10.91 23.12 7.50
N LEU A 25 11.50 23.74 6.48
CA LEU A 25 11.62 25.20 6.34
C LEU A 25 10.57 25.64 5.30
N LEU A 26 9.69 26.55 5.69
CA LEU A 26 8.71 27.17 4.81
C LEU A 26 9.11 28.62 4.53
N ALA A 27 8.87 29.11 3.32
CA ALA A 27 8.84 30.54 3.01
C ALA A 27 7.46 30.93 2.50
N ASN A 28 6.83 31.92 3.11
CA ASN A 28 5.45 32.32 2.78
C ASN A 28 4.47 31.12 2.81
N GLY A 29 4.68 30.18 3.73
CA GLY A 29 3.87 28.96 3.85
C GLY A 29 4.16 27.86 2.82
N GLN A 30 5.09 28.06 1.89
CA GLN A 30 5.50 27.06 0.90
C GLN A 30 6.80 26.35 1.32
N PRO A 31 6.91 25.01 1.20
CA PRO A 31 8.12 24.30 1.56
C PRO A 31 9.33 24.66 0.70
N ILE A 32 10.46 24.93 1.34
CA ILE A 32 11.77 25.04 0.68
C ILE A 32 12.53 23.73 0.90
N THR A 33 13.02 23.13 -0.18
CA THR A 33 13.87 21.96 -0.12
C THR A 33 15.21 22.29 0.52
N LEU A 34 15.47 21.72 1.70
CA LEU A 34 16.71 21.88 2.43
C LEU A 34 17.28 20.49 2.77
N GLY A 35 18.58 20.29 2.55
CA GLY A 35 19.26 19.04 2.92
C GLY A 35 19.20 18.80 4.43
N GLY A 36 19.14 17.54 4.87
CA GLY A 36 19.01 17.20 6.28
C GLY A 36 20.10 17.81 7.17
N ARG A 37 21.36 17.86 6.69
CA ARG A 37 22.48 18.45 7.42
C ARG A 37 22.42 19.97 7.48
N ALA A 38 22.08 20.64 6.38
CA ALA A 38 21.79 22.06 6.38
C ALA A 38 20.67 22.43 7.38
N PHE A 39 19.62 21.60 7.49
CA PHE A 39 18.56 21.79 8.47
C PHE A 39 19.07 21.71 9.91
N ASP A 40 19.93 20.72 10.23
CA ASP A 40 20.52 20.58 11.57
C ASP A 40 21.45 21.76 11.91
N VAL A 41 22.23 22.24 10.94
CA VAL A 41 23.06 23.45 11.10
C VAL A 41 22.19 24.68 11.38
N LEU A 42 21.07 24.83 10.68
CA LEU A 42 20.13 25.93 10.91
C LEU A 42 19.52 25.88 12.33
N MET A 43 19.09 24.70 12.78
CA MET A 43 18.55 24.52 14.13
C MET A 43 19.59 24.81 15.22
N ALA A 44 20.86 24.43 15.01
CA ALA A 44 21.95 24.74 15.93
C ALA A 44 22.21 26.26 16.02
N LEU A 45 22.22 26.95 14.88
CA LEU A 45 22.42 28.40 14.82
C LEU A 45 21.24 29.19 15.43
N ILE A 46 20.01 28.73 15.23
CA ILE A 46 18.80 29.30 15.84
C ILE A 46 18.79 29.06 17.35
N GLY A 47 19.15 27.86 17.79
CA GLY A 47 19.24 27.51 19.22
C GLY A 47 20.25 28.37 19.99
N ALA A 48 21.31 28.82 19.32
CA ALA A 48 22.29 29.76 19.87
C ALA A 48 21.75 31.19 20.06
N SER A 49 20.50 31.47 19.65
CA SER A 49 19.76 32.70 19.96
C SER A 49 20.54 33.99 19.65
N GLY A 50 21.22 34.01 18.50
CA GLY A 50 22.02 35.15 18.07
C GLY A 50 23.45 35.18 18.60
N ALA A 51 23.92 34.18 19.36
CA ALA A 51 25.34 34.03 19.68
C ALA A 51 26.15 33.51 18.47
N VAL A 52 27.45 33.77 18.46
CA VAL A 52 28.36 33.20 17.44
C VAL A 52 28.68 31.76 17.84
N VAL A 53 28.35 30.80 16.98
CA VAL A 53 28.66 29.38 17.19
C VAL A 53 29.95 29.02 16.47
N GLY A 54 30.88 28.39 17.19
CA GLY A 54 32.17 27.97 16.66
C GLY A 54 32.04 26.89 15.58
N LYS A 55 32.99 26.85 14.63
CA LYS A 55 32.99 25.80 13.59
C LYS A 55 33.10 24.39 14.18
N ASP A 56 34.00 24.20 15.15
CA ASP A 56 34.20 22.91 15.82
C ASP A 56 32.98 22.48 16.63
N GLU A 57 32.24 23.44 17.18
CA GLU A 57 31.01 23.21 17.92
C GLU A 57 29.88 22.76 16.97
N LEU A 58 29.70 23.44 15.84
CA LEU A 58 28.75 23.02 14.81
C LEU A 58 29.11 21.65 14.23
N LEU A 59 30.39 21.37 14.00
CA LEU A 59 30.85 20.08 13.51
C LEU A 59 30.53 18.95 14.50
N LYS A 60 30.78 19.15 15.79
CA LYS A 60 30.48 18.16 16.84
C LYS A 60 28.97 17.95 17.04
N GLN A 61 28.21 19.04 17.06
CA GLN A 61 26.77 19.01 17.35
C GLN A 61 25.98 18.39 16.19
N VAL A 62 26.35 18.71 14.95
CA VAL A 62 25.65 18.17 13.78
C VAL A 62 26.21 16.81 13.37
N TRP A 63 27.53 16.59 13.36
CA TRP A 63 28.16 15.33 12.92
C TRP A 63 28.76 14.51 14.08
N THR A 64 27.91 14.06 15.00
CA THR A 64 28.30 13.22 16.14
C THR A 64 29.02 11.93 15.67
N ASN A 65 30.18 11.64 16.25
CA ASN A 65 31.03 10.44 16.02
C ASN A 65 31.57 10.24 14.59
N ARG A 66 31.77 11.30 13.80
CA ARG A 66 32.47 11.23 12.50
C ARG A 66 33.53 12.33 12.38
N ILE A 67 34.73 11.97 11.92
CA ILE A 67 35.76 12.95 11.55
C ILE A 67 35.36 13.54 10.19
N VAL A 68 35.08 14.84 10.13
CA VAL A 68 34.61 15.53 8.93
C VAL A 68 35.47 16.78 8.71
N GLU A 69 35.88 17.03 7.47
CA GLU A 69 36.64 18.21 7.09
C GLU A 69 35.79 19.50 7.16
N GLU A 70 36.39 20.62 7.56
CA GLU A 70 35.74 21.94 7.65
C GLU A 70 35.07 22.39 6.34
N ASN A 71 35.57 21.94 5.18
CA ASN A 71 35.00 22.23 3.87
C ASN A 71 33.54 21.80 3.74
N ARG A 72 33.12 20.78 4.48
CA ARG A 72 31.73 20.29 4.45
C ARG A 72 30.78 21.25 5.15
N LEU A 73 31.19 21.84 6.27
CA LEU A 73 30.40 22.87 6.98
C LEU A 73 30.21 24.12 6.10
N ALA A 74 31.25 24.52 5.37
CA ALA A 74 31.16 25.64 4.42
C ALA A 74 30.12 25.37 3.30
N GLY A 75 30.04 24.12 2.82
CA GLY A 75 29.03 23.69 1.84
C GLY A 75 27.59 23.78 2.38
N GLU A 76 27.33 23.35 3.61
CA GLU A 76 26.00 23.44 4.22
C GLU A 76 25.58 24.90 4.49
N ILE A 77 26.52 25.76 4.89
CA ILE A 77 26.26 27.20 5.06
C ILE A 77 25.93 27.86 3.70
N ALA A 78 26.61 27.45 2.62
CA ALA A 78 26.29 27.92 1.28
C ALA A 78 24.88 27.46 0.83
N ALA A 79 24.50 26.22 1.15
CA ALA A 79 23.16 25.70 0.87
C ALA A 79 22.08 26.48 1.62
N LEU A 80 22.30 26.82 2.89
CA LEU A 80 21.38 27.65 3.69
C LEU A 80 21.22 29.06 3.11
N ARG A 81 22.33 29.71 2.74
CA ARG A 81 22.30 31.02 2.10
C ARG A 81 21.56 31.00 0.76
N LYS A 82 21.71 29.91 -0.01
CA LYS A 82 20.96 29.71 -1.25
C LYS A 82 19.46 29.55 -0.97
N ALA A 83 19.09 28.81 0.07
CA ALA A 83 17.71 28.61 0.48
C ALA A 83 17.04 29.92 0.95
N PHE A 84 17.78 30.81 1.61
CA PHE A 84 17.27 32.13 2.03
C PHE A 84 17.24 33.19 0.93
N GLY A 85 17.89 32.94 -0.22
CA GLY A 85 17.83 33.84 -1.38
C GLY A 85 18.28 35.26 -1.05
N ALA A 86 17.35 36.23 -1.14
CA ALA A 86 17.60 37.63 -0.82
C ALA A 86 17.99 37.86 0.65
N ASP A 87 17.56 36.98 1.56
CA ASP A 87 17.81 37.06 3.00
C ASP A 87 19.03 36.23 3.44
N ARG A 88 19.98 35.97 2.54
CA ARG A 88 21.22 35.21 2.86
C ARG A 88 22.05 35.79 4.02
N GLU A 89 21.88 37.08 4.32
CA GLU A 89 22.53 37.78 5.43
C GLU A 89 22.00 37.34 6.81
N LEU A 90 20.90 36.56 6.86
CA LEU A 90 20.41 35.89 8.07
C LEU A 90 21.44 34.93 8.68
N ILE A 91 22.42 34.47 7.90
CA ILE A 91 23.58 33.73 8.39
C ILE A 91 24.85 34.54 8.13
N ARG A 92 25.36 35.17 9.20
CA ARG A 92 26.57 35.98 9.15
C ARG A 92 27.80 35.13 9.46
N THR A 93 28.86 35.27 8.65
CA THR A 93 30.18 34.73 8.98
C THR A 93 30.93 35.71 9.87
N VAL A 94 31.43 35.26 11.02
CA VAL A 94 32.33 36.04 11.87
C VAL A 94 33.74 35.51 11.69
N ALA A 95 34.59 36.30 11.04
CA ALA A 95 35.95 35.91 10.67
C ALA A 95 36.73 35.35 11.87
N GLY A 96 37.30 34.15 11.72
CA GLY A 96 38.07 33.47 12.76
C GLY A 96 37.28 32.95 13.96
N ARG A 97 35.95 33.11 14.00
CA ARG A 97 35.12 32.71 15.16
C ARG A 97 33.97 31.76 14.84
N GLY A 98 33.37 31.82 13.64
CA GLY A 98 32.31 30.88 13.24
C GLY A 98 31.14 31.57 12.55
N TYR A 99 29.92 31.11 12.83
CA TYR A 99 28.69 31.56 12.18
C TYR A 99 27.64 32.03 13.20
N GLN A 100 26.81 32.97 12.79
CA GLN A 100 25.78 33.57 13.64
C GLN A 100 24.48 33.71 12.87
N PHE A 101 23.36 33.32 13.50
CA PHE A 101 22.03 33.62 12.99
C PHE A 101 21.58 35.01 13.45
N THR A 102 21.12 35.84 12.52
CA THR A 102 20.78 37.25 12.79
C THR A 102 19.29 37.55 12.66
N GLY A 103 18.47 36.54 12.35
CA GLY A 103 17.02 36.68 12.28
C GLY A 103 16.37 36.87 13.65
N GLU A 104 15.37 37.73 13.72
CA GLU A 104 14.51 37.88 14.91
C GLU A 104 13.57 36.67 15.02
N ILE A 105 13.73 35.88 16.08
CA ILE A 105 12.99 34.63 16.29
C ILE A 105 11.72 34.91 17.10
N ARG A 106 10.56 34.49 16.57
CA ARG A 106 9.28 34.47 17.29
C ARG A 106 8.82 33.04 17.49
N LEU A 107 8.48 32.69 18.73
CA LEU A 107 7.89 31.40 19.08
C LEU A 107 6.38 31.58 19.16
N ARG A 108 5.64 30.85 18.32
CA ARG A 108 4.17 30.88 18.36
C ARG A 108 3.67 29.65 19.09
N GLN A 109 3.02 29.86 20.23
CA GLN A 109 2.25 28.82 20.92
C GLN A 109 0.82 28.82 20.37
N ALA A 110 0.22 27.64 20.22
CA ALA A 110 -1.16 27.51 19.78
C ALA A 110 -2.11 27.85 20.95
N GLU A 111 -2.69 29.04 20.96
CA GLU A 111 -3.73 29.41 21.92
C GLU A 111 -5.09 28.82 21.53
N SER A 112 -5.72 28.14 22.47
CA SER A 112 -7.10 27.67 22.43
C SER A 112 -8.03 28.72 23.02
N ASP A 113 -8.93 29.31 22.22
CA ASP A 113 -10.17 29.86 22.76
C ASP A 113 -11.25 29.98 21.67
N GLY A 114 -12.43 29.47 22.00
CA GLY A 114 -13.59 29.41 21.11
C GLY A 114 -14.51 30.61 21.24
N ARG A 115 -15.12 31.02 20.11
CA ARG A 115 -16.56 31.28 19.98
C ARG A 115 -16.97 31.61 18.54
N ALA A 116 -17.95 30.83 18.09
CA ALA A 116 -19.06 31.16 17.19
C ALA A 116 -18.79 31.55 15.72
N ALA A 117 -19.32 30.65 14.88
CA ALA A 117 -20.12 30.90 13.67
C ALA A 117 -19.39 31.16 12.33
N GLY A 118 -19.55 30.17 11.44
CA GLY A 118 -19.82 30.46 10.03
C GLY A 118 -18.85 29.82 9.04
N ALA A 119 -19.25 28.65 8.53
CA ALA A 119 -18.89 28.09 7.22
C ALA A 119 -17.43 27.67 6.97
N LEU A 120 -17.30 26.42 6.49
CA LEU A 120 -16.10 25.74 5.96
C LEU A 120 -15.23 25.00 6.99
N THR A 121 -15.82 23.99 7.63
CA THR A 121 -15.04 22.87 8.18
C THR A 121 -14.46 22.04 7.02
N ARG A 122 -13.26 22.38 6.55
CA ARG A 122 -12.36 21.40 5.94
C ARG A 122 -11.34 20.98 7.00
N VAL A 123 -11.62 19.80 7.54
CA VAL A 123 -10.73 18.97 8.32
C VAL A 123 -9.36 18.91 7.65
N SER A 124 -8.33 19.37 8.37
CA SER A 124 -6.94 18.98 8.15
C SER A 124 -6.31 18.67 9.50
N GLU A 125 -6.97 17.81 10.27
CA GLU A 125 -6.27 16.93 11.21
C GLU A 125 -5.44 15.97 10.37
N SER A 126 -4.11 16.04 10.47
CA SER A 126 -3.28 14.88 10.14
C SER A 126 -3.35 13.98 11.38
N PRO A 127 -3.96 12.78 11.31
CA PRO A 127 -3.94 11.88 12.44
C PRO A 127 -2.49 11.48 12.68
N GLU A 128 -2.03 11.51 13.93
CA GLU A 128 -0.95 10.62 14.35
C GLU A 128 -1.45 9.20 14.07
N THR A 129 -1.02 8.61 12.95
CA THR A 129 -1.38 7.25 12.54
C THR A 129 -0.62 6.24 13.40
N ASN A 130 -0.94 6.21 14.70
CA ASN A 130 -0.53 5.12 15.56
C ASN A 130 -1.59 4.03 15.44
N LEU A 131 -1.30 2.99 14.64
CA LEU A 131 -2.23 1.89 14.48
C LEU A 131 -2.22 1.03 15.76
N PRO A 132 -3.40 0.72 16.36
CA PRO A 132 -3.43 -0.10 17.55
C PRO A 132 -2.87 -1.50 17.26
N LEU A 133 -2.17 -2.05 18.25
CA LEU A 133 -1.72 -3.45 18.19
C LEU A 133 -2.95 -4.37 18.14
N PRO A 134 -2.93 -5.42 17.31
CA PRO A 134 -3.98 -6.42 17.30
C PRO A 134 -3.88 -7.31 18.55
N ASP A 135 -4.97 -7.99 18.90
CA ASP A 135 -5.01 -8.92 20.05
C ASP A 135 -4.07 -10.11 19.88
N LYS A 136 -3.77 -10.48 18.63
CA LYS A 136 -2.82 -11.54 18.29
C LYS A 136 -1.38 -11.02 18.26
N PRO A 137 -0.37 -11.87 18.52
CA PRO A 137 1.01 -11.56 18.16
C PRO A 137 1.08 -11.06 16.71
N SER A 138 1.84 -9.98 16.48
CA SER A 138 1.86 -9.30 15.19
C SER A 138 3.27 -8.99 14.71
N ILE A 139 3.52 -9.21 13.43
CA ILE A 139 4.85 -9.04 12.82
C ILE A 139 4.79 -8.30 11.48
N ALA A 140 5.81 -7.48 11.22
CA ALA A 140 6.16 -7.02 9.88
C ALA A 140 7.54 -7.54 9.49
N VAL A 141 7.69 -7.96 8.23
CA VAL A 141 9.01 -8.31 7.68
C VAL A 141 9.46 -7.17 6.77
N LEU A 142 10.56 -6.51 7.13
CA LEU A 142 11.14 -5.43 6.35
C LEU A 142 11.92 -5.98 5.13
N PRO A 143 12.12 -5.15 4.07
CA PRO A 143 12.97 -5.52 2.96
C PRO A 143 14.38 -5.88 3.44
N PHE A 144 14.88 -7.04 3.05
CA PHE A 144 16.22 -7.49 3.42
C PHE A 144 17.25 -6.80 2.53
N GLN A 145 18.39 -6.46 3.12
CA GLN A 145 19.49 -5.85 2.38
C GLN A 145 20.14 -6.89 1.44
N ASN A 146 20.25 -6.55 0.16
CA ASN A 146 21.03 -7.34 -0.79
C ASN A 146 22.54 -7.14 -0.52
N MET A 147 23.21 -8.20 -0.09
CA MET A 147 24.66 -8.23 0.17
C MET A 147 25.44 -9.07 -0.85
N SER A 148 24.84 -9.30 -2.03
CA SER A 148 25.42 -10.09 -3.13
C SER A 148 26.36 -9.27 -4.03
N GLY A 149 26.38 -7.95 -3.88
CA GLY A 149 27.25 -7.03 -4.63
C GLY A 149 26.76 -6.69 -6.05
N ASP A 150 25.69 -7.32 -6.51
CA ASP A 150 25.08 -7.13 -7.82
C ASP A 150 23.65 -6.56 -7.67
N PRO A 151 23.39 -5.32 -8.12
CA PRO A 151 22.07 -4.70 -8.11
C PRO A 151 21.03 -5.45 -8.94
N GLU A 152 21.43 -6.23 -9.95
CA GLU A 152 20.48 -7.04 -10.74
C GLU A 152 19.87 -8.17 -9.90
N GLN A 153 20.45 -8.50 -8.74
CA GLN A 153 19.93 -9.54 -7.84
C GLN A 153 18.96 -8.99 -6.78
N GLU A 154 18.62 -7.70 -6.84
CA GLU A 154 17.71 -7.07 -5.90
C GLU A 154 16.31 -7.72 -5.91
N TYR A 155 15.83 -8.16 -7.08
CA TYR A 155 14.56 -8.87 -7.20
C TYR A 155 14.57 -10.22 -6.45
N PHE A 156 15.74 -10.86 -6.32
CA PHE A 156 15.88 -12.14 -5.64
C PHE A 156 15.73 -11.97 -4.12
N ALA A 157 16.39 -10.97 -3.54
CA ALA A 157 16.20 -10.61 -2.13
C ALA A 157 14.74 -10.25 -1.83
N ASP A 158 14.12 -9.48 -2.73
CA ASP A 158 12.72 -9.08 -2.64
C ASP A 158 11.74 -10.25 -2.72
N GLY A 159 12.00 -11.24 -3.58
CA GLY A 159 11.23 -12.48 -3.68
C GLY A 159 11.36 -13.34 -2.43
N MET A 160 12.58 -13.43 -1.86
CA MET A 160 12.82 -14.16 -0.60
C MET A 160 12.07 -13.60 0.59
N VAL A 161 12.02 -12.28 0.72
CA VAL A 161 11.23 -11.67 1.79
C VAL A 161 9.74 -11.93 1.59
N ASP A 162 9.23 -11.89 0.36
CA ASP A 162 7.81 -12.18 0.09
C ASP A 162 7.43 -13.62 0.44
N GLU A 163 8.32 -14.57 0.15
CA GLU A 163 8.15 -15.97 0.54
C GLU A 163 8.18 -16.16 2.06
N ILE A 164 9.07 -15.47 2.79
CA ILE A 164 9.07 -15.49 4.27
C ILE A 164 7.76 -14.90 4.83
N ILE A 165 7.29 -13.78 4.29
CA ILE A 165 5.99 -13.20 4.64
C ILE A 165 4.87 -14.23 4.40
N THR A 166 4.90 -14.91 3.26
CA THR A 166 3.91 -15.93 2.89
C THR A 166 3.91 -17.11 3.86
N ALA A 167 5.09 -17.63 4.22
CA ALA A 167 5.23 -18.71 5.18
C ALA A 167 4.72 -18.31 6.58
N LEU A 168 5.10 -17.12 7.08
CA LEU A 168 4.60 -16.60 8.35
C LEU A 168 3.08 -16.36 8.33
N SER A 169 2.53 -15.92 7.21
CA SER A 169 1.10 -15.58 7.09
C SER A 169 0.17 -16.80 7.20
N ARG A 170 0.69 -18.01 6.95
CA ARG A 170 -0.05 -19.28 7.12
C ARG A 170 -0.27 -19.65 8.60
N ILE A 171 0.48 -19.03 9.52
CA ILE A 171 0.40 -19.28 10.96
C ILE A 171 -0.85 -18.57 11.52
N LYS A 172 -1.85 -19.32 11.95
CA LYS A 172 -3.21 -18.77 12.19
C LYS A 172 -3.31 -17.84 13.39
N TRP A 173 -2.42 -18.05 14.37
CA TRP A 173 -2.34 -17.24 15.58
C TRP A 173 -1.47 -15.98 15.39
N LEU A 174 -0.78 -15.84 14.25
CA LEU A 174 0.12 -14.72 13.97
C LEU A 174 -0.52 -13.75 12.97
N PHE A 175 -0.56 -12.46 13.33
CA PHE A 175 -1.00 -11.38 12.45
C PHE A 175 0.21 -10.84 11.67
N VAL A 176 0.22 -11.01 10.34
CA VAL A 176 1.37 -10.64 9.51
C VAL A 176 1.03 -9.48 8.59
N ILE A 177 1.82 -8.41 8.66
CA ILE A 177 1.69 -7.28 7.73
C ILE A 177 2.12 -7.69 6.33
N ALA A 178 1.28 -7.36 5.36
CA ALA A 178 1.53 -7.67 3.97
C ALA A 178 2.72 -6.89 3.40
N ARG A 179 3.40 -7.52 2.43
CA ARG A 179 4.57 -6.99 1.72
C ARG A 179 4.47 -5.52 1.34
N ASN A 180 3.34 -5.11 0.76
CA ASN A 180 3.14 -3.76 0.23
C ASN A 180 3.31 -2.66 1.29
N SER A 181 3.09 -2.99 2.57
CA SER A 181 3.22 -2.01 3.65
C SER A 181 4.60 -1.96 4.27
N SER A 182 5.31 -3.09 4.31
CA SER A 182 6.70 -3.12 4.78
C SER A 182 7.68 -2.58 3.73
N PHE A 183 7.39 -2.79 2.44
CA PHE A 183 8.29 -2.42 1.35
C PHE A 183 8.39 -0.91 1.11
N THR A 184 7.52 -0.10 1.72
CA THR A 184 7.64 1.36 1.70
C THR A 184 8.91 1.87 2.38
N TYR A 185 9.50 1.05 3.25
CA TYR A 185 10.73 1.36 3.97
C TYR A 185 12.00 0.95 3.23
N LYS A 186 11.88 0.38 2.03
CA LYS A 186 13.04 -0.08 1.26
C LYS A 186 14.01 1.07 1.00
N GLY A 187 15.29 0.85 1.30
CA GLY A 187 16.35 1.84 1.12
C GLY A 187 16.34 3.00 2.12
N GLN A 188 15.49 2.95 3.15
CA GLN A 188 15.42 3.95 4.20
C GLN A 188 16.08 3.45 5.48
N ALA A 189 16.78 4.33 6.18
CA ALA A 189 17.19 4.06 7.56
C ALA A 189 16.03 4.41 8.47
N VAL A 190 15.37 3.40 9.04
CA VAL A 190 14.16 3.57 9.86
C VAL A 190 14.35 3.02 11.26
N ASP A 191 13.78 3.71 12.25
CA ASP A 191 13.70 3.19 13.62
C ASP A 191 12.62 2.12 13.68
N VAL A 192 12.98 0.92 14.13
CA VAL A 192 12.07 -0.21 14.28
C VAL A 192 10.88 0.12 15.18
N LYS A 193 11.04 1.00 16.18
CA LYS A 193 9.93 1.46 17.02
C LYS A 193 8.90 2.24 16.23
N GLN A 194 9.37 3.13 15.37
CA GLN A 194 8.52 3.90 14.46
C GLN A 194 7.81 2.96 13.48
N VAL A 195 8.51 1.96 12.95
CA VAL A 195 7.91 0.93 12.08
C VAL A 195 6.78 0.19 12.79
N GLY A 196 7.00 -0.24 14.04
CA GLY A 196 5.99 -0.93 14.84
C GLY A 196 4.74 -0.08 15.08
N GLN A 197 4.91 1.20 15.38
CA GLN A 197 3.82 2.17 15.57
C GLN A 197 3.01 2.42 14.29
N GLU A 198 3.72 2.70 13.19
CA GLU A 198 3.09 3.06 11.92
C GLU A 198 2.39 1.87 11.24
N LEU A 199 2.88 0.65 11.44
CA LEU A 199 2.26 -0.58 10.92
C LEU A 199 1.31 -1.25 11.93
N GLY A 200 1.34 -0.81 13.19
CA GLY A 200 0.58 -1.42 14.29
C GLY A 200 0.98 -2.87 14.52
N VAL A 201 2.28 -3.13 14.65
CA VAL A 201 2.85 -4.46 14.93
C VAL A 201 3.75 -4.45 16.14
N ARG A 202 3.78 -5.57 16.85
CA ARG A 202 4.66 -5.77 18.01
C ARG A 202 6.07 -6.15 17.60
N TYR A 203 6.21 -6.99 16.58
CA TYR A 203 7.50 -7.53 16.15
C TYR A 203 7.88 -7.04 14.75
N VAL A 204 9.17 -6.89 14.53
CA VAL A 204 9.73 -6.59 13.22
C VAL A 204 10.87 -7.57 12.93
N LEU A 205 10.83 -8.18 11.74
CA LEU A 205 11.90 -9.01 11.20
C LEU A 205 12.66 -8.20 10.15
N GLU A 206 13.95 -8.02 10.36
CA GLU A 206 14.87 -7.41 9.39
C GLU A 206 16.06 -8.32 9.11
N GLY A 207 16.80 -8.07 8.02
CA GLY A 207 17.83 -9.01 7.62
C GLY A 207 18.56 -8.65 6.34
N SER A 208 19.34 -9.62 5.85
CA SER A 208 20.08 -9.52 4.60
C SER A 208 20.11 -10.84 3.85
N VAL A 209 20.20 -10.75 2.52
CA VAL A 209 20.34 -11.89 1.62
C VAL A 209 21.64 -11.75 0.85
N ARG A 210 22.42 -12.83 0.78
CA ARG A 210 23.61 -12.93 -0.06
C ARG A 210 23.52 -14.19 -0.92
N LYS A 211 23.55 -14.01 -2.24
CA LYS A 211 23.66 -15.09 -3.23
C LYS A 211 25.06 -15.08 -3.81
N ALA A 212 25.78 -16.19 -3.69
CA ALA A 212 27.14 -16.32 -4.23
C ALA A 212 27.45 -17.79 -4.55
N GLY A 213 27.95 -18.06 -5.77
CA GLY A 213 28.45 -19.38 -6.16
C GLY A 213 27.44 -20.52 -6.00
N GLY A 214 26.17 -20.30 -6.37
CA GLY A 214 25.09 -21.30 -6.24
C GLY A 214 24.57 -21.48 -4.80
N ARG A 215 25.07 -20.71 -3.83
CA ARG A 215 24.61 -20.74 -2.43
C ARG A 215 23.89 -19.45 -2.06
N VAL A 216 22.96 -19.58 -1.12
CA VAL A 216 22.19 -18.48 -0.56
C VAL A 216 22.40 -18.46 0.95
N ARG A 217 22.78 -17.31 1.49
CA ARG A 217 22.82 -17.02 2.91
C ARG A 217 21.75 -15.97 3.25
N ILE A 218 20.91 -16.30 4.22
CA ILE A 218 19.94 -15.37 4.80
C ILE A 218 20.35 -15.11 6.25
N THR A 219 20.49 -13.84 6.62
CA THR A 219 20.66 -13.41 8.02
C THR A 219 19.39 -12.69 8.43
N GLY A 220 18.81 -13.05 9.57
CA GLY A 220 17.58 -12.44 10.07
C GLY A 220 17.70 -12.06 11.55
N GLN A 221 17.00 -11.00 11.95
CA GLN A 221 16.88 -10.58 13.33
C GLN A 221 15.43 -10.20 13.66
N LEU A 222 14.93 -10.70 14.78
CA LEU A 222 13.60 -10.40 15.29
C LEU A 222 13.70 -9.40 16.44
N ILE A 223 12.96 -8.31 16.33
CA ILE A 223 13.01 -7.17 17.25
C ILE A 223 11.62 -6.92 17.80
N ASP A 224 11.50 -6.69 19.12
CA ASP A 224 10.28 -6.15 19.73
C ASP A 224 10.24 -4.63 19.49
N ALA A 225 9.32 -4.20 18.64
CA ALA A 225 9.17 -2.81 18.25
C ALA A 225 8.57 -1.92 19.35
N THR A 226 8.09 -2.49 20.46
CA THR A 226 7.58 -1.68 21.57
C THR A 226 8.70 -1.09 22.42
N ASN A 227 9.79 -1.83 22.60
CA ASN A 227 10.90 -1.46 23.48
C ASN A 227 12.27 -1.44 22.76
N GLY A 228 12.37 -1.98 21.55
CA GLY A 228 13.59 -2.06 20.74
C GLY A 228 14.49 -3.25 21.08
N ALA A 229 14.00 -4.24 21.85
CA ALA A 229 14.80 -5.39 22.25
C ALA A 229 15.00 -6.37 21.08
N HIS A 230 16.25 -6.76 20.82
CA HIS A 230 16.56 -7.86 19.91
C HIS A 230 16.25 -9.19 20.60
N LEU A 231 15.24 -9.90 20.11
CA LEU A 231 14.77 -11.16 20.69
C LEU A 231 15.51 -12.36 20.11
N TRP A 232 15.92 -12.27 18.85
CA TRP A 232 16.59 -13.35 18.14
C TRP A 232 17.41 -12.81 16.96
N ALA A 233 18.50 -13.49 16.65
CA ALA A 233 19.31 -13.26 15.46
C ALA A 233 19.96 -14.59 15.04
N ASP A 234 19.88 -14.93 13.76
CA ASP A 234 20.47 -16.16 13.22
C ASP A 234 20.81 -16.03 11.74
N HIS A 235 21.55 -17.01 11.23
CA HIS A 235 21.86 -17.12 9.81
C HIS A 235 21.57 -18.53 9.28
N PHE A 236 21.11 -18.59 8.04
CA PHE A 236 20.81 -19.84 7.37
C PHE A 236 21.54 -19.90 6.04
N ASP A 237 22.18 -21.04 5.78
CA ASP A 237 22.94 -21.31 4.56
C ASP A 237 22.30 -22.49 3.83
N SER A 238 22.01 -22.31 2.53
CA SER A 238 21.53 -23.40 1.69
C SER A 238 22.07 -23.30 0.26
N ALA A 239 21.93 -24.39 -0.48
CA ALA A 239 22.05 -24.36 -1.93
C ALA A 239 20.84 -23.60 -2.52
N ILE A 240 21.01 -22.94 -3.67
CA ILE A 240 19.93 -22.16 -4.29
C ILE A 240 18.75 -23.04 -4.72
N GLU A 241 19.01 -24.31 -5.00
CA GLU A 241 18.00 -25.32 -5.35
C GLU A 241 17.05 -25.63 -4.18
N ASP A 242 17.50 -25.40 -2.94
CA ASP A 242 16.75 -25.67 -1.71
C ASP A 242 16.22 -24.39 -1.05
N VAL A 243 16.05 -23.32 -1.84
CA VAL A 243 15.65 -22.00 -1.35
C VAL A 243 14.28 -22.00 -0.65
N PHE A 244 13.35 -22.85 -1.09
CA PHE A 244 12.04 -23.00 -0.47
C PHE A 244 12.07 -23.71 0.89
N GLU A 245 13.05 -24.57 1.15
CA GLU A 245 13.25 -25.11 2.50
C GLU A 245 13.89 -24.06 3.41
N LEU A 246 14.69 -23.16 2.83
CA LEU A 246 15.38 -22.12 3.58
C LEU A 246 14.41 -21.09 4.17
N GLN A 247 13.43 -20.62 3.38
CA GLN A 247 12.37 -19.71 3.86
C GLN A 247 11.52 -20.34 4.96
N ASP A 248 11.16 -21.63 4.84
CA ASP A 248 10.33 -22.33 5.83
C ASP A 248 11.07 -22.48 7.16
N LYS A 249 12.39 -22.71 7.11
CA LYS A 249 13.27 -22.71 8.29
C LYS A 249 13.29 -21.34 8.96
N VAL A 250 13.46 -20.26 8.19
CA VAL A 250 13.44 -18.88 8.73
C VAL A 250 12.10 -18.59 9.40
N ALA A 251 10.98 -18.84 8.72
CA ALA A 251 9.65 -18.59 9.25
C ALA A 251 9.36 -19.43 10.49
N SER A 252 9.74 -20.71 10.49
CA SER A 252 9.58 -21.60 11.63
C SER A 252 10.40 -21.13 12.82
N SER A 253 11.67 -20.74 12.63
CA SER A 253 12.52 -20.22 13.71
C SER A 253 11.96 -18.93 14.31
N VAL A 254 11.51 -17.98 13.47
CA VAL A 254 10.88 -16.74 13.94
C VAL A 254 9.61 -17.02 14.73
N ALA A 255 8.73 -17.91 14.23
CA ALA A 255 7.51 -18.30 14.93
C ALA A 255 7.80 -18.96 16.29
N GLY A 256 8.86 -19.78 16.36
CA GLY A 256 9.32 -20.42 17.59
C GLY A 256 9.84 -19.47 18.65
N VAL A 257 10.38 -18.32 18.26
CA VAL A 257 10.78 -17.26 19.20
C VAL A 257 9.57 -16.50 19.73
N ILE A 258 8.57 -16.26 18.88
CA ILE A 258 7.38 -15.48 19.26
C ILE A 258 6.46 -16.29 20.18
N GLU A 259 6.13 -17.53 19.81
CA GLU A 259 5.26 -18.39 20.61
C GLU A 259 5.74 -19.85 20.52
N PRO A 260 6.72 -20.25 21.37
CA PRO A 260 7.34 -21.57 21.33
C PRO A 260 6.33 -22.73 21.47
N THR A 261 5.25 -22.50 22.23
CA THR A 261 4.25 -23.54 22.52
C THR A 261 3.34 -23.83 21.32
N LEU A 262 3.08 -22.85 20.45
CA LEU A 262 2.23 -22.99 19.28
C LEU A 262 3.00 -23.32 18.00
N GLN A 263 4.32 -23.10 17.96
CA GLN A 263 5.18 -23.49 16.84
C GLN A 263 5.02 -24.98 16.51
N ALA A 264 5.09 -25.86 17.52
CA ALA A 264 5.02 -27.31 17.36
C ALA A 264 3.69 -27.81 16.74
N ALA A 265 2.60 -27.05 16.90
CA ALA A 265 1.30 -27.37 16.30
C ALA A 265 1.20 -26.92 14.83
N GLU A 266 1.98 -25.92 14.41
CA GLU A 266 1.97 -25.33 13.06
C GLU A 266 3.04 -25.95 12.14
N THR A 267 4.13 -26.51 12.69
CA THR A 267 5.24 -27.15 11.93
C THR A 267 4.80 -28.36 11.08
N ALA A 268 3.57 -28.84 11.21
CA ALA A 268 3.05 -29.98 10.45
C ALA A 268 2.63 -29.68 8.99
N ARG A 269 2.77 -28.44 8.49
CA ARG A 269 2.40 -28.08 7.11
C ARG A 269 3.36 -27.09 6.43
N SER A 270 4.32 -27.62 5.68
CA SER A 270 4.86 -27.14 4.38
C SER A 270 5.91 -28.19 3.93
N ALA A 271 6.20 -28.45 2.66
CA ALA A 271 6.04 -27.69 1.43
C ALA A 271 5.67 -28.62 0.25
N ARG A 272 4.89 -28.10 -0.70
CA ARG A 272 4.97 -28.56 -2.10
C ARG A 272 5.74 -27.51 -2.86
N ARG A 273 6.76 -27.94 -3.64
CA ARG A 273 7.50 -27.06 -4.54
C ARG A 273 6.51 -26.46 -5.56
N PRO A 274 6.45 -25.12 -5.75
CA PRO A 274 5.57 -24.50 -6.74
C PRO A 274 5.93 -24.89 -8.18
N THR A 275 7.23 -25.11 -8.44
CA THR A 275 7.78 -25.62 -9.70
C THR A 275 9.13 -26.31 -9.46
N THR A 276 9.54 -27.18 -10.38
CA THR A 276 10.90 -27.75 -10.44
C THR A 276 11.78 -27.04 -11.49
N ASP A 277 11.24 -26.12 -12.28
CA ASP A 277 11.98 -25.33 -13.27
C ASP A 277 12.35 -23.95 -12.71
N LEU A 278 13.61 -23.79 -12.33
CA LEU A 278 14.15 -22.53 -11.77
C LEU A 278 14.13 -21.37 -12.79
N THR A 279 14.07 -21.64 -14.09
CA THR A 279 13.95 -20.60 -15.12
C THR A 279 12.53 -20.07 -15.21
N ALA A 280 11.52 -20.94 -15.10
CA ALA A 280 10.12 -20.51 -15.02
C ALA A 280 9.88 -19.67 -13.76
N TYR A 281 10.50 -20.06 -12.64
CA TYR A 281 10.49 -19.30 -11.40
C TYR A 281 11.16 -17.92 -11.55
N ASP A 282 12.35 -17.84 -12.15
CA ASP A 282 13.04 -16.57 -12.43
C ASP A 282 12.17 -15.60 -13.25
N ILE A 283 11.57 -16.08 -14.34
CA ILE A 283 10.70 -15.26 -15.20
C ILE A 283 9.48 -14.76 -14.42
N TYR A 284 8.88 -15.60 -13.58
CA TYR A 284 7.76 -15.20 -12.72
C TYR A 284 8.17 -14.13 -11.70
N LEU A 285 9.32 -14.30 -11.04
CA LEU A 285 9.84 -13.30 -10.10
C LEU A 285 10.11 -11.96 -10.78
N ARG A 286 10.59 -11.97 -12.03
CA ARG A 286 10.79 -10.74 -12.82
C ARG A 286 9.48 -10.03 -13.16
N ALA A 287 8.40 -10.79 -13.30
CA ALA A 287 7.07 -10.24 -13.50
C ALA A 287 6.49 -9.67 -12.17
N TYR A 288 6.89 -10.22 -11.02
CA TYR A 288 6.31 -9.91 -9.72
C TYR A 288 6.23 -8.41 -9.33
N PRO A 289 7.26 -7.56 -9.55
CA PRO A 289 7.19 -6.13 -9.26
C PRO A 289 6.09 -5.39 -10.03
N THR A 290 5.72 -5.90 -11.21
CA THR A 290 4.73 -5.30 -12.10
C THR A 290 3.29 -5.61 -11.68
N ILE A 291 3.06 -6.70 -10.93
CA ILE A 291 1.72 -7.13 -10.44
C ILE A 291 1.00 -6.02 -9.68
N TRP A 292 1.77 -5.22 -8.94
CA TRP A 292 1.29 -4.17 -8.04
C TRP A 292 1.48 -2.75 -8.61
N SER A 293 1.92 -2.64 -9.87
CA SER A 293 2.16 -1.37 -10.57
C SER A 293 0.87 -0.80 -11.20
N ALA A 294 0.98 0.38 -11.82
CA ALA A 294 -0.14 1.00 -12.55
C ALA A 294 -0.68 0.08 -13.66
N ALA A 295 -1.97 0.17 -13.97
CA ALA A 295 -2.65 -0.65 -14.99
C ALA A 295 -1.99 -0.63 -16.39
N ARG A 296 -1.03 0.27 -16.64
CA ARG A 296 -0.30 0.40 -17.91
C ARG A 296 0.69 -0.74 -18.15
N GLN A 297 1.17 -1.41 -17.11
CA GLN A 297 2.17 -2.47 -17.25
C GLN A 297 1.56 -3.88 -17.36
N VAL A 298 0.22 -4.02 -17.26
CA VAL A 298 -0.47 -5.32 -17.32
C VAL A 298 -0.19 -6.12 -18.60
N PRO A 299 -0.10 -5.52 -19.81
CA PRO A 299 0.23 -6.28 -21.01
C PRO A 299 1.63 -6.91 -20.98
N GLU A 300 2.62 -6.17 -20.48
CA GLU A 300 4.00 -6.67 -20.36
C GLU A 300 4.11 -7.77 -19.31
N MET A 301 3.38 -7.62 -18.20
CA MET A 301 3.23 -8.66 -17.18
C MET A 301 2.70 -9.96 -17.80
N LEU A 302 1.60 -9.88 -18.56
CA LEU A 302 0.99 -11.03 -19.20
C LEU A 302 1.99 -11.73 -20.13
N ARG A 303 2.76 -10.96 -20.91
CA ARG A 303 3.81 -11.51 -21.80
C ARG A 303 4.90 -12.27 -21.05
N LEU A 304 5.35 -11.78 -19.90
CA LEU A 304 6.34 -12.48 -19.06
C LEU A 304 5.76 -13.75 -18.45
N LEU A 305 4.52 -13.69 -17.95
CA LEU A 305 3.84 -14.87 -17.39
C LEU A 305 3.61 -15.95 -18.45
N GLU A 306 3.27 -15.57 -19.68
CA GLU A 306 3.14 -16.50 -20.80
C GLU A 306 4.47 -17.20 -21.13
N GLN A 307 5.60 -16.50 -21.02
CA GLN A 307 6.92 -17.14 -21.15
C GLN A 307 7.20 -18.12 -20.02
N ALA A 308 6.83 -17.80 -18.78
CA ALA A 308 6.95 -18.73 -17.66
C ALA A 308 6.06 -19.97 -17.87
N ILE A 309 4.81 -19.78 -18.32
CA ILE A 309 3.86 -20.87 -18.62
C ILE A 309 4.33 -21.72 -19.81
N ALA A 310 4.99 -21.12 -20.81
CA ALA A 310 5.57 -21.87 -21.92
C ALA A 310 6.73 -22.79 -21.49
N ARG A 311 7.42 -22.43 -20.39
CA ARG A 311 8.46 -23.26 -19.79
C ARG A 311 7.88 -24.34 -18.88
N ASP A 312 6.96 -23.95 -18.01
CA ASP A 312 6.23 -24.87 -17.13
C ASP A 312 4.71 -24.66 -17.28
N PRO A 313 4.04 -25.49 -18.12
CA PRO A 313 2.60 -25.39 -18.36
C PRO A 313 1.71 -25.63 -17.14
N TYR A 314 2.27 -26.17 -16.06
CA TYR A 314 1.59 -26.50 -14.81
C TYR A 314 1.96 -25.56 -13.66
N TYR A 315 2.68 -24.46 -13.94
CA TYR A 315 3.09 -23.51 -12.93
C TYR A 315 1.89 -22.66 -12.44
N GLY A 316 1.22 -23.16 -11.40
CA GLY A 316 -0.02 -22.59 -10.84
C GLY A 316 0.01 -21.09 -10.55
N PRO A 317 1.04 -20.57 -9.84
CA PRO A 317 1.19 -19.13 -9.60
C PRO A 317 1.23 -18.28 -10.87
N ALA A 318 1.94 -18.74 -11.91
CA ALA A 318 2.01 -18.01 -13.19
C ALA A 318 0.67 -18.05 -13.92
N LEU A 319 0.00 -19.21 -13.96
CA LEU A 319 -1.34 -19.36 -14.54
C LEU A 319 -2.37 -18.44 -13.86
N ALA A 320 -2.43 -18.45 -12.53
CA ALA A 320 -3.36 -17.63 -11.76
C ALA A 320 -3.13 -16.13 -11.96
N MET A 321 -1.87 -15.72 -12.06
CA MET A 321 -1.53 -14.32 -12.32
C MET A 321 -1.81 -13.91 -13.77
N ALA A 322 -1.64 -14.81 -14.74
CA ALA A 322 -1.99 -14.54 -16.13
C ALA A 322 -3.51 -14.36 -16.29
N ALA A 323 -4.28 -15.20 -15.60
CA ALA A 323 -5.74 -15.06 -15.49
C ALA A 323 -6.13 -13.69 -14.91
N MET A 324 -5.46 -13.28 -13.83
CA MET A 324 -5.64 -11.96 -13.22
C MET A 324 -5.31 -10.82 -14.18
N CYS A 325 -4.26 -10.93 -15.00
CA CYS A 325 -3.94 -9.94 -16.02
C CYS A 325 -5.08 -9.78 -17.04
N CYS A 326 -5.63 -10.90 -17.54
CA CYS A 326 -6.78 -10.87 -18.45
C CYS A 326 -8.01 -10.21 -17.79
N PHE A 327 -8.33 -10.57 -16.54
CA PHE A 327 -9.38 -9.91 -15.76
C PHE A 327 -9.14 -8.40 -15.68
N ARG A 328 -7.91 -7.97 -15.33
CA ARG A 328 -7.56 -6.56 -15.20
C ARG A 328 -7.67 -5.80 -16.51
N LEU A 329 -7.26 -6.38 -17.64
CA LEU A 329 -7.40 -5.76 -18.96
C LEU A 329 -8.87 -5.47 -19.28
N VAL A 330 -9.76 -6.41 -18.99
CA VAL A 330 -11.20 -6.25 -19.25
C VAL A 330 -11.83 -5.24 -18.28
N ILE A 331 -11.65 -5.44 -16.96
CA ILE A 331 -12.29 -4.57 -15.96
C ILE A 331 -11.79 -3.12 -16.13
N ASP A 332 -10.49 -2.89 -16.27
CA ASP A 332 -9.91 -1.55 -16.41
C ASP A 332 -10.24 -0.88 -17.76
N GLY A 333 -10.97 -1.56 -18.67
CA GLY A 333 -11.36 -1.03 -19.98
C GLY A 333 -10.19 -0.86 -20.95
N ARG A 334 -9.13 -1.66 -20.78
CA ARG A 334 -7.88 -1.59 -21.56
C ARG A 334 -7.70 -2.73 -22.54
N SER A 335 -8.61 -3.71 -22.52
CA SER A 335 -8.65 -4.80 -23.48
C SER A 335 -9.03 -4.29 -24.87
N GLN A 336 -8.30 -4.74 -25.89
CA GLN A 336 -8.64 -4.49 -27.29
C GLN A 336 -9.69 -5.49 -27.81
N ASP A 337 -9.73 -6.68 -27.21
CA ASP A 337 -10.71 -7.72 -27.50
C ASP A 337 -11.17 -8.38 -26.18
N PRO A 338 -12.18 -7.79 -25.51
CA PRO A 338 -12.66 -8.29 -24.22
C PRO A 338 -13.19 -9.73 -24.26
N ALA A 339 -13.66 -10.19 -25.43
CA ALA A 339 -14.16 -11.54 -25.59
C ALA A 339 -13.00 -12.55 -25.63
N ALA A 340 -11.94 -12.25 -26.39
CA ALA A 340 -10.72 -13.06 -26.41
C ALA A 340 -10.04 -13.09 -25.04
N ASP A 341 -9.91 -11.95 -24.36
CA ASP A 341 -9.31 -11.88 -23.03
C ASP A 341 -10.15 -12.64 -21.98
N ARG A 342 -11.48 -12.64 -22.10
CA ARG A 342 -12.37 -13.48 -21.27
C ARG A 342 -12.09 -14.97 -21.46
N ILE A 343 -12.03 -15.44 -22.71
CA ILE A 343 -11.75 -16.85 -23.02
C ILE A 343 -10.38 -17.25 -22.47
N LYS A 344 -9.37 -16.43 -22.75
CA LYS A 344 -7.97 -16.66 -22.33
C LYS A 344 -7.81 -16.65 -20.81
N GLY A 345 -8.39 -15.67 -20.14
CA GLY A 345 -8.37 -15.57 -18.68
C GLY A 345 -9.08 -16.73 -18.00
N THR A 346 -10.19 -17.20 -18.57
CA THR A 346 -10.92 -18.38 -18.08
C THR A 346 -10.10 -19.67 -18.24
N ASP A 347 -9.40 -19.85 -19.37
CA ASP A 347 -8.49 -20.99 -19.57
C ASP A 347 -7.38 -21.02 -18.52
N PHE A 348 -6.65 -19.91 -18.38
CA PHE A 348 -5.57 -19.81 -17.40
C PHE A 348 -6.07 -20.06 -15.97
N ALA A 349 -7.22 -19.49 -15.61
CA ALA A 349 -7.84 -19.69 -14.31
C ALA A 349 -8.21 -21.16 -14.04
N ARG A 350 -8.84 -21.85 -15.00
CA ARG A 350 -9.22 -23.27 -14.85
C ARG A 350 -7.99 -24.17 -14.75
N ARG A 351 -6.96 -23.91 -15.55
CA ARG A 351 -5.68 -24.63 -15.47
C ARG A 351 -4.98 -24.38 -14.14
N ALA A 352 -4.98 -23.14 -13.65
CA ALA A 352 -4.45 -22.78 -12.35
C ALA A 352 -5.16 -23.55 -11.22
N LEU A 353 -6.50 -23.63 -11.28
CA LEU A 353 -7.29 -24.38 -10.29
C LEU A 353 -6.96 -25.87 -10.27
N ALA A 354 -6.73 -26.48 -11.44
CA ALA A 354 -6.39 -27.89 -11.56
C ALA A 354 -5.06 -28.25 -10.87
N VAL A 355 -4.12 -27.29 -10.77
CA VAL A 355 -2.81 -27.46 -10.12
C VAL A 355 -2.70 -26.73 -8.79
N ALA A 356 -3.75 -26.04 -8.34
CA ALA A 356 -3.71 -25.13 -7.19
C ALA A 356 -3.34 -25.83 -5.88
N GLY A 357 -3.78 -27.09 -5.70
CA GLY A 357 -3.76 -27.73 -4.39
C GLY A 357 -4.40 -26.84 -3.33
N ASP A 358 -3.61 -26.49 -2.32
CA ASP A 358 -4.02 -25.63 -1.19
C ASP A 358 -3.27 -24.29 -1.20
N ASP A 359 -2.80 -23.82 -2.36
CA ASP A 359 -2.15 -22.51 -2.49
C ASP A 359 -3.18 -21.37 -2.40
N PRO A 360 -3.17 -20.54 -1.34
CA PRO A 360 -4.17 -19.48 -1.15
C PRO A 360 -4.13 -18.41 -2.25
N ALA A 361 -2.95 -18.09 -2.79
CA ALA A 361 -2.80 -17.06 -3.81
C ALA A 361 -3.36 -17.55 -5.15
N VAL A 362 -3.12 -18.81 -5.52
CA VAL A 362 -3.69 -19.42 -6.72
C VAL A 362 -5.21 -19.47 -6.62
N LEU A 363 -5.74 -19.94 -5.49
CA LEU A 363 -7.19 -20.02 -5.24
C LEU A 363 -7.87 -18.65 -5.38
N VAL A 364 -7.36 -17.62 -4.69
CA VAL A 364 -7.95 -16.27 -4.68
C VAL A 364 -7.89 -15.59 -6.05
N ASN A 365 -6.74 -15.63 -6.72
CA ASN A 365 -6.56 -14.96 -8.01
C ASN A 365 -7.40 -15.61 -9.11
N THR A 366 -7.57 -16.92 -9.03
CA THR A 366 -8.45 -17.68 -9.90
C THR A 366 -9.92 -17.37 -9.62
N ALA A 367 -10.31 -17.34 -8.35
CA ALA A 367 -11.70 -17.13 -7.94
C ALA A 367 -12.28 -15.80 -8.42
N ILE A 368 -11.56 -14.68 -8.26
CA ILE A 368 -12.04 -13.38 -8.74
C ILE A 368 -12.17 -13.32 -10.26
N THR A 369 -11.23 -13.95 -10.99
CA THR A 369 -11.25 -13.97 -12.45
C THR A 369 -12.45 -14.75 -12.97
N LEU A 370 -12.68 -15.96 -12.45
CA LEU A 370 -13.80 -16.81 -12.83
C LEU A 370 -15.14 -16.19 -12.41
N ALA A 371 -15.22 -15.61 -11.20
CA ALA A 371 -16.42 -14.91 -10.73
C ALA A 371 -16.78 -13.75 -11.67
N PHE A 372 -15.82 -12.93 -12.06
CA PHE A 372 -16.06 -11.83 -12.98
C PHE A 372 -16.52 -12.31 -14.37
N PHE A 373 -15.94 -13.40 -14.89
CA PHE A 373 -16.24 -13.93 -16.22
C PHE A 373 -17.50 -14.81 -16.31
N GLY A 374 -18.26 -14.96 -15.23
CA GLY A 374 -19.59 -15.56 -15.28
C GLY A 374 -19.72 -16.94 -14.64
N GLU A 375 -18.64 -17.48 -14.06
CA GLU A 375 -18.68 -18.77 -13.36
C GLU A 375 -19.51 -18.68 -12.07
N ASP A 376 -19.81 -19.84 -11.49
CA ASP A 376 -20.57 -19.98 -10.25
C ASP A 376 -19.93 -19.20 -9.11
N ILE A 377 -20.59 -18.10 -8.71
CA ILE A 377 -20.06 -17.18 -7.72
C ILE A 377 -20.00 -17.80 -6.32
N GLY A 378 -20.90 -18.75 -6.01
CA GLY A 378 -20.91 -19.47 -4.75
C GLY A 378 -19.70 -20.40 -4.64
N ALA A 379 -19.38 -21.11 -5.72
CA ALA A 379 -18.15 -21.89 -5.80
C ALA A 379 -16.90 -21.01 -5.64
N MET A 380 -16.88 -19.82 -6.25
CA MET A 380 -15.75 -18.90 -6.13
C MET A 380 -15.61 -18.35 -4.70
N LEU A 381 -16.72 -18.03 -4.02
CA LEU A 381 -16.70 -17.65 -2.60
C LEU A 381 -16.12 -18.77 -1.72
N ALA A 382 -16.50 -20.03 -1.97
CA ALA A 382 -15.96 -21.17 -1.23
C ALA A 382 -14.44 -21.33 -1.42
N LEU A 383 -13.91 -21.08 -2.62
CA LEU A 383 -12.45 -21.09 -2.86
C LEU A 383 -11.74 -19.98 -2.07
N VAL A 384 -12.33 -18.77 -2.03
CA VAL A 384 -11.77 -17.65 -1.26
C VAL A 384 -11.82 -17.92 0.23
N ASP A 385 -12.92 -18.44 0.75
CA ASP A 385 -13.07 -18.76 2.17
C ASP A 385 -12.11 -19.86 2.60
N ARG A 386 -11.88 -20.86 1.74
CA ARG A 386 -10.83 -21.86 1.94
C ARG A 386 -9.43 -21.22 1.99
N ALA A 387 -9.12 -20.31 1.07
CA ALA A 387 -7.84 -19.62 1.04
C ALA A 387 -7.60 -18.78 2.32
N LEU A 388 -8.64 -18.09 2.82
CA LEU A 388 -8.58 -17.33 4.06
C LEU A 388 -8.43 -18.23 5.30
N ALA A 389 -9.03 -19.41 5.30
CA ALA A 389 -8.85 -20.41 6.36
C ALA A 389 -7.42 -21.01 6.36
N LEU A 390 -6.75 -21.05 5.21
CA LEU A 390 -5.37 -21.50 5.04
C LEU A 390 -4.35 -20.41 5.35
N ASN A 391 -4.65 -19.15 5.00
CA ASN A 391 -3.78 -18.01 5.25
C ASN A 391 -4.63 -16.78 5.70
N PRO A 392 -4.86 -16.65 7.02
CA PRO A 392 -5.66 -15.56 7.57
C PRO A 392 -5.01 -14.18 7.44
N SER A 393 -3.70 -14.11 7.23
CA SER A 393 -2.98 -12.83 7.02
C SER A 393 -2.88 -12.45 5.54
N PHE A 394 -3.57 -13.16 4.64
CA PHE A 394 -3.53 -12.86 3.20
C PHE A 394 -4.42 -11.66 2.85
N ALA A 395 -3.86 -10.45 2.94
CA ALA A 395 -4.57 -9.19 2.68
C ALA A 395 -5.35 -9.19 1.34
N ARG A 396 -4.74 -9.72 0.27
CA ARG A 396 -5.41 -9.82 -1.04
C ARG A 396 -6.62 -10.74 -1.01
N GLY A 397 -6.57 -11.85 -0.26
CA GLY A 397 -7.69 -12.76 -0.07
C GLY A 397 -8.89 -12.06 0.56
N TRP A 398 -8.65 -11.23 1.59
CA TRP A 398 -9.71 -10.46 2.25
C TRP A 398 -10.31 -9.42 1.31
N HIS A 399 -9.48 -8.69 0.56
CA HIS A 399 -9.93 -7.72 -0.43
C HIS A 399 -10.80 -8.38 -1.51
N VAL A 400 -10.34 -9.50 -2.09
CA VAL A 400 -11.08 -10.26 -3.10
C VAL A 400 -12.38 -10.84 -2.52
N SER A 401 -12.36 -11.31 -1.27
CA SER A 401 -13.56 -11.81 -0.60
C SER A 401 -14.63 -10.73 -0.54
N GLY A 402 -14.27 -9.52 -0.11
CA GLY A 402 -15.20 -8.39 -0.12
C GLY A 402 -15.70 -8.05 -1.53
N ASN A 403 -14.81 -8.08 -2.53
CA ASN A 403 -15.19 -7.76 -3.90
C ASN A 403 -16.21 -8.75 -4.49
N ILE A 404 -16.01 -10.06 -4.33
CA ILE A 404 -16.94 -11.08 -4.84
C ILE A 404 -18.27 -11.03 -4.07
N ARG A 405 -18.25 -10.77 -2.76
CA ARG A 405 -19.47 -10.64 -1.93
C ARG A 405 -20.37 -9.48 -2.33
N VAL A 406 -19.80 -8.41 -2.91
CA VAL A 406 -20.56 -7.30 -3.52
C VAL A 406 -21.27 -7.74 -4.82
N TRP A 407 -20.68 -8.66 -5.58
CA TRP A 407 -21.24 -9.16 -6.84
C TRP A 407 -22.25 -10.28 -6.67
N ALA A 408 -22.26 -10.93 -5.50
CA ALA A 408 -23.07 -12.12 -5.20
C ALA A 408 -24.58 -11.85 -5.17
N ASP A 409 -25.34 -12.94 -5.27
CA ASP A 409 -26.79 -12.98 -5.05
C ASP A 409 -27.12 -14.15 -4.10
N PRO A 410 -27.68 -13.90 -2.90
CA PRO A 410 -27.91 -12.59 -2.32
C PRO A 410 -26.59 -11.85 -2.01
N PRO A 411 -26.58 -10.51 -2.08
CA PRO A 411 -25.39 -9.71 -1.81
C PRO A 411 -25.07 -9.70 -0.31
N GLN A 412 -23.78 -9.65 0.03
CA GLN A 412 -23.31 -9.67 1.41
C GLN A 412 -22.51 -8.40 1.72
N LEU A 413 -23.21 -7.26 1.69
CA LEU A 413 -22.61 -5.92 1.63
C LEU A 413 -21.84 -5.54 2.91
N ASP A 414 -22.39 -5.81 4.09
CA ASP A 414 -21.73 -5.47 5.35
C ASP A 414 -20.49 -6.35 5.58
N THR A 415 -20.60 -7.66 5.37
CA THR A 415 -19.44 -8.58 5.37
C THR A 415 -18.39 -8.18 4.34
N ALA A 416 -18.82 -7.67 3.18
CA ALA A 416 -17.88 -7.18 2.17
C ALA A 416 -17.06 -5.98 2.68
N ILE A 417 -17.71 -5.03 3.37
CA ILE A 417 -17.03 -3.88 4.00
C ILE A 417 -16.05 -4.37 5.06
N GLU A 418 -16.49 -5.25 5.97
CA GLU A 418 -15.63 -5.83 7.02
C GLU A 418 -14.39 -6.52 6.44
N HIS A 419 -14.56 -7.31 5.37
CA HIS A 419 -13.45 -7.99 4.72
C HIS A 419 -12.49 -7.02 4.02
N ILE A 420 -12.98 -5.93 3.43
CA ILE A 420 -12.12 -4.90 2.84
C ILE A 420 -11.35 -4.15 3.95
N GLU A 421 -11.98 -3.87 5.09
CA GLU A 421 -11.33 -3.26 6.25
C GLU A 421 -10.24 -4.16 6.83
N ALA A 422 -10.49 -5.47 6.93
CA ALA A 422 -9.48 -6.45 7.32
C ALA A 422 -8.29 -6.44 6.36
N ALA A 423 -8.53 -6.35 5.05
CA ALA A 423 -7.47 -6.23 4.04
C ALA A 423 -6.64 -4.95 4.22
N LEU A 424 -7.29 -3.81 4.47
CA LEU A 424 -6.62 -2.53 4.74
C LEU A 424 -5.80 -2.58 6.04
N ARG A 425 -6.29 -3.28 7.07
CA ARG A 425 -5.56 -3.46 8.33
C ARG A 425 -4.30 -4.32 8.18
N LEU A 426 -4.37 -5.35 7.33
CA LEU A 426 -3.23 -6.20 6.98
C LEU A 426 -2.24 -5.50 6.05
N SER A 427 -2.68 -4.49 5.29
CA SER A 427 -1.84 -3.72 4.39
C SER A 427 -2.07 -2.21 4.49
N PRO A 428 -1.73 -1.58 5.63
CA PRO A 428 -2.10 -0.19 5.94
C PRO A 428 -1.46 0.87 5.04
N ARG A 429 -0.41 0.52 4.29
CA ARG A 429 0.20 1.41 3.29
C ARG A 429 0.01 0.96 1.85
N ALA A 430 -0.82 -0.06 1.60
CA ALA A 430 -1.19 -0.36 0.24
C ALA A 430 -1.97 0.82 -0.37
N ARG A 431 -1.92 0.89 -1.70
CA ARG A 431 -2.85 1.71 -2.48
C ARG A 431 -4.29 1.33 -2.13
N VAL A 432 -5.11 2.30 -1.78
CA VAL A 432 -6.44 2.08 -1.17
C VAL A 432 -7.59 2.24 -2.15
N GLY A 433 -7.34 2.73 -3.36
CA GLY A 433 -8.39 3.23 -4.26
C GLY A 433 -9.34 2.13 -4.73
N SER A 434 -8.82 0.93 -4.98
CA SER A 434 -9.66 -0.25 -5.27
C SER A 434 -10.48 -0.69 -4.05
N SER A 435 -9.91 -0.64 -2.84
CA SER A 435 -10.63 -0.94 -1.60
C SER A 435 -11.74 0.08 -1.33
N LEU A 436 -11.43 1.37 -1.49
CA LEU A 436 -12.39 2.47 -1.33
C LEU A 436 -13.50 2.42 -2.37
N LEU A 437 -13.18 2.07 -3.63
CA LEU A 437 -14.20 1.80 -4.64
C LEU A 437 -15.16 0.71 -4.17
N ASN A 438 -14.65 -0.44 -3.74
CA ASN A 438 -15.50 -1.56 -3.35
C ASN A 438 -16.36 -1.26 -2.10
N MET A 439 -15.82 -0.54 -1.12
CA MET A 439 -16.63 0.00 0.00
C MET A 439 -17.70 0.97 -0.50
N GLY A 440 -17.35 1.86 -1.44
CA GLY A 440 -18.28 2.79 -2.07
C GLY A 440 -19.41 2.08 -2.82
N ILE A 441 -19.10 1.01 -3.56
CA ILE A 441 -20.10 0.16 -4.23
C ILE A 441 -20.99 -0.53 -3.19
N ALA A 442 -20.43 -1.06 -2.11
CA ALA A 442 -21.21 -1.69 -1.05
C ALA A 442 -22.21 -0.70 -0.42
N HIS A 443 -21.75 0.50 -0.06
CA HIS A 443 -22.63 1.57 0.43
C HIS A 443 -23.68 1.98 -0.61
N PHE A 444 -23.30 2.12 -1.89
CA PHE A 444 -24.23 2.43 -2.97
C PHE A 444 -25.36 1.40 -3.08
N PHE A 445 -25.03 0.11 -3.05
CA PHE A 445 -26.04 -0.95 -3.09
C PHE A 445 -26.88 -1.04 -1.82
N SER A 446 -26.33 -0.64 -0.67
CA SER A 446 -27.13 -0.42 0.55
C SER A 446 -27.99 0.86 0.52
N ARG A 447 -28.01 1.61 -0.60
CA ARG A 447 -28.63 2.94 -0.73
C ARG A 447 -28.11 3.98 0.27
N ARG A 448 -26.93 3.73 0.84
CA ARG A 448 -26.16 4.62 1.72
C ARG A 448 -25.29 5.56 0.89
N PHE A 449 -25.95 6.37 0.05
CA PHE A 449 -25.24 7.16 -0.97
C PHE A 449 -24.30 8.22 -0.34
N TYR A 450 -24.66 8.79 0.80
CA TYR A 450 -23.83 9.80 1.49
C TYR A 450 -22.52 9.20 2.01
N GLU A 451 -22.53 7.95 2.43
CA GLU A 451 -21.35 7.19 2.87
C GLU A 451 -20.52 6.70 1.68
N ALA A 452 -21.16 6.42 0.53
CA ALA A 452 -20.48 6.02 -0.69
C ALA A 452 -19.62 7.14 -1.30
N VAL A 453 -20.18 8.36 -1.41
CA VAL A 453 -19.53 9.52 -2.06
C VAL A 453 -18.09 9.79 -1.60
N PRO A 454 -17.77 9.93 -0.29
CA PRO A 454 -16.41 10.24 0.15
C PRO A 454 -15.41 9.14 -0.20
N LYS A 455 -15.83 7.87 -0.15
CA LYS A 455 -14.98 6.73 -0.54
C LYS A 455 -14.65 6.77 -2.04
N LEU A 456 -15.66 7.07 -2.86
CA LEU A 456 -15.50 7.16 -4.32
C LEU A 456 -14.64 8.36 -4.74
N LEU A 457 -14.80 9.51 -4.09
CA LEU A 457 -13.95 10.68 -4.33
C LEU A 457 -12.48 10.41 -4.00
N LEU A 458 -12.20 9.76 -2.87
CA LEU A 458 -10.84 9.37 -2.51
C LEU A 458 -10.25 8.34 -3.48
N ALA A 459 -11.06 7.40 -3.97
CA ALA A 459 -10.63 6.46 -5.01
C ALA A 459 -10.26 7.17 -6.33
N ILE A 460 -11.00 8.22 -6.72
CA ILE A 460 -10.68 9.07 -7.87
C ILE A 460 -9.39 9.85 -7.63
N GLN A 461 -9.22 10.42 -6.44
CA GLN A 461 -8.03 11.21 -6.10
C GLN A 461 -6.74 10.39 -6.19
N GLU A 462 -6.80 9.11 -5.80
CA GLU A 462 -5.64 8.22 -5.84
C GLU A 462 -5.28 7.76 -7.26
N ASP A 463 -6.27 7.46 -8.10
CA ASP A 463 -6.07 7.14 -9.52
C ASP A 463 -7.16 7.80 -10.39
N PRO A 464 -6.91 9.00 -10.92
CA PRO A 464 -7.84 9.68 -11.81
C PRO A 464 -8.08 8.97 -13.14
N SER A 465 -7.23 7.99 -13.51
CA SER A 465 -7.43 7.17 -14.71
C SER A 465 -8.39 5.99 -14.48
N PHE A 466 -8.80 5.76 -13.22
CA PHE A 466 -9.66 4.66 -12.86
C PHE A 466 -11.14 5.02 -13.07
N GLN A 467 -11.77 4.40 -14.07
CA GLN A 467 -13.11 4.75 -14.55
C GLN A 467 -14.29 4.38 -13.62
N TYR A 468 -14.19 3.32 -12.81
CA TYR A 468 -15.35 2.84 -12.01
C TYR A 468 -15.81 3.79 -10.92
N PRO A 469 -14.91 4.41 -10.11
CA PRO A 469 -15.32 5.36 -9.09
C PRO A 469 -16.22 6.48 -9.63
N TYR A 470 -15.91 7.03 -10.81
CA TYR A 470 -16.74 8.04 -11.47
C TYR A 470 -18.14 7.53 -11.79
N ARG A 471 -18.27 6.31 -12.31
CA ARG A 471 -19.58 5.72 -12.65
C ARG A 471 -20.46 5.58 -11.41
N VAL A 472 -19.92 5.01 -10.35
CA VAL A 472 -20.67 4.81 -9.09
C VAL A 472 -21.00 6.16 -8.45
N LEU A 473 -20.08 7.13 -8.52
CA LEU A 473 -20.30 8.47 -7.97
C LEU A 473 -21.39 9.25 -8.75
N ALA A 474 -21.37 9.17 -10.08
CA ALA A 474 -22.42 9.73 -10.92
C ALA A 474 -23.79 9.11 -10.60
N ALA A 475 -23.85 7.79 -10.44
CA ALA A 475 -25.06 7.09 -10.04
C ALA A 475 -25.53 7.49 -8.63
N CYS A 476 -24.62 7.70 -7.67
CA CYS A 476 -24.94 8.21 -6.34
C CYS A 476 -25.63 9.58 -6.44
N TYR A 477 -25.02 10.53 -7.14
CA TYR A 477 -25.58 11.87 -7.28
C TYR A 477 -26.92 11.88 -8.01
N ALA A 478 -27.08 11.05 -9.05
CA ALA A 478 -28.35 10.92 -9.75
C ALA A 478 -29.48 10.41 -8.84
N HIS A 479 -29.24 9.37 -8.04
CA HIS A 479 -30.23 8.85 -7.08
C HIS A 479 -30.50 9.79 -5.89
N MET A 480 -29.58 10.71 -5.59
CA MET A 480 -29.80 11.82 -4.66
C MET A 480 -30.57 13.00 -5.28
N GLY A 481 -30.88 13.00 -6.58
CA GLY A 481 -31.47 14.13 -7.29
C GLY A 481 -30.48 15.28 -7.59
N ARG A 482 -29.18 15.06 -7.36
CA ARG A 482 -28.09 16.01 -7.59
C ARG A 482 -27.59 15.93 -9.03
N PHE A 483 -28.48 16.28 -9.97
CA PHE A 483 -28.25 16.01 -11.40
C PHE A 483 -27.13 16.86 -12.02
N ASP A 484 -26.88 18.07 -11.51
CA ASP A 484 -25.78 18.91 -12.01
C ASP A 484 -24.43 18.28 -11.66
N GLU A 485 -24.24 17.85 -10.42
CA GLU A 485 -23.03 17.14 -9.99
C GLU A 485 -22.90 15.78 -10.69
N ALA A 486 -24.00 15.05 -10.90
CA ALA A 486 -23.98 13.80 -11.66
C ALA A 486 -23.46 14.03 -13.10
N ARG A 487 -23.95 15.07 -13.78
CA ARG A 487 -23.51 15.45 -15.13
C ARG A 487 -22.05 15.89 -15.17
N GLU A 488 -21.59 16.60 -14.16
CA GLU A 488 -20.17 17.00 -14.04
C GLU A 488 -19.27 15.77 -13.92
N ILE A 489 -19.62 14.80 -13.06
CA ILE A 489 -18.86 13.55 -12.93
C ILE A 489 -18.89 12.74 -14.23
N VAL A 490 -20.02 12.70 -14.95
CA VAL A 490 -20.07 12.06 -16.28
C VAL A 490 -19.18 12.78 -17.29
N ALA A 491 -19.09 14.11 -17.25
CA ALA A 491 -18.18 14.87 -18.10
C ALA A 491 -16.70 14.54 -17.80
N GLN A 492 -16.33 14.42 -16.51
CA GLN A 492 -15.01 13.97 -16.11
C GLN A 492 -14.73 12.52 -16.55
N LEU A 493 -15.71 11.61 -16.40
CA LEU A 493 -15.60 10.23 -16.88
C LEU A 493 -15.32 10.16 -18.39
N ARG A 494 -15.98 11.01 -19.19
CA ARG A 494 -15.78 11.08 -20.65
C ARG A 494 -14.37 11.49 -21.06
N ALA A 495 -13.64 12.21 -20.20
CA ALA A 495 -12.23 12.49 -20.44
C ALA A 495 -11.33 11.26 -20.24
N VAL A 496 -11.82 10.23 -19.52
CA VAL A 496 -11.10 8.98 -19.23
C VAL A 496 -11.51 7.86 -20.18
N THR A 497 -12.81 7.76 -20.52
CA THR A 497 -13.36 6.68 -21.34
C THR A 497 -14.62 7.12 -22.09
N GLY A 498 -14.80 6.60 -23.31
CA GLY A 498 -16.04 6.81 -24.08
C GLY A 498 -17.23 6.00 -23.58
N ILE A 499 -17.02 5.00 -22.71
CA ILE A 499 -18.06 4.09 -22.24
C ILE A 499 -18.62 4.59 -20.89
N VAL A 500 -19.76 5.26 -20.92
CA VAL A 500 -20.43 5.76 -19.70
C VAL A 500 -21.18 4.63 -18.98
N VAL A 501 -22.02 3.90 -19.72
CA VAL A 501 -22.80 2.76 -19.21
C VAL A 501 -22.08 1.46 -19.60
N PRO A 502 -21.48 0.73 -18.65
CA PRO A 502 -20.71 -0.48 -18.94
C PRO A 502 -21.59 -1.73 -18.99
N ASP A 503 -21.02 -2.84 -19.48
CA ASP A 503 -21.58 -4.17 -19.18
C ASP A 503 -21.41 -4.47 -17.69
N VAL A 504 -22.47 -4.97 -17.06
CA VAL A 504 -22.55 -5.26 -15.62
C VAL A 504 -23.00 -6.69 -15.36
N SER A 505 -22.85 -7.58 -16.36
CA SER A 505 -23.17 -9.00 -16.27
C SER A 505 -22.48 -9.72 -15.10
N TYR A 506 -21.35 -9.19 -14.62
CA TYR A 506 -20.65 -9.70 -13.45
C TYR A 506 -21.43 -9.51 -12.13
N LEU A 507 -22.36 -8.54 -12.05
CA LEU A 507 -23.25 -8.38 -10.89
C LEU A 507 -24.40 -9.39 -10.98
N ARG A 508 -24.45 -10.35 -10.05
CA ARG A 508 -25.46 -11.42 -10.07
C ARG A 508 -26.83 -10.94 -9.60
N CYS A 509 -26.86 -10.07 -8.59
CA CYS A 509 -28.11 -9.50 -8.09
C CYS A 509 -28.77 -8.58 -9.13
N THR A 510 -29.99 -8.92 -9.54
CA THR A 510 -30.73 -8.15 -10.56
C THR A 510 -31.15 -6.78 -10.06
N GLU A 511 -31.54 -6.65 -8.79
CA GLU A 511 -31.86 -5.34 -8.19
C GLU A 511 -30.65 -4.39 -8.23
N HIS A 512 -29.45 -4.91 -7.93
CA HIS A 512 -28.22 -4.12 -7.97
C HIS A 512 -27.87 -3.67 -9.39
N ARG A 513 -28.05 -4.54 -10.39
CA ARG A 513 -27.88 -4.15 -11.80
C ARG A 513 -28.83 -3.03 -12.19
N ASP A 514 -30.11 -3.16 -11.86
CA ASP A 514 -31.13 -2.17 -12.19
C ASP A 514 -30.88 -0.84 -11.46
N LEU A 515 -30.49 -0.86 -10.18
CA LEU A 515 -30.14 0.34 -9.41
C LEU A 515 -28.92 1.07 -10.02
N TYR A 516 -27.86 0.32 -10.37
CA TYR A 516 -26.65 0.90 -10.93
C TYR A 516 -26.87 1.48 -12.33
N LEU A 517 -27.51 0.71 -13.22
CA LEU A 517 -27.78 1.14 -14.60
C LEU A 517 -28.78 2.30 -14.66
N SER A 518 -29.83 2.30 -13.83
CA SER A 518 -30.77 3.42 -13.78
C SER A 518 -30.09 4.72 -13.32
N GLY A 519 -29.23 4.65 -12.30
CA GLY A 519 -28.47 5.82 -11.82
C GLY A 519 -27.55 6.39 -12.88
N LEU A 520 -26.86 5.52 -13.66
CA LEU A 520 -26.00 5.96 -14.76
C LEU A 520 -26.78 6.60 -15.92
N ARG A 521 -27.94 6.03 -16.29
CA ARG A 521 -28.81 6.60 -17.33
C ARG A 521 -29.35 7.97 -16.91
N LEU A 522 -29.80 8.10 -15.67
CA LEU A 522 -30.21 9.39 -15.08
C LEU A 522 -29.06 10.41 -15.10
N ALA A 523 -27.85 10.00 -14.70
CA ALA A 523 -26.67 10.87 -14.72
C ALA A 523 -26.28 11.29 -16.14
N ALA A 524 -26.48 10.43 -17.14
CA ALA A 524 -26.22 10.71 -18.55
C ALA A 524 -27.28 11.63 -19.20
N GLY A 525 -28.39 11.91 -18.51
CA GLY A 525 -29.50 12.71 -19.03
C GLY A 525 -30.51 11.92 -19.86
N GLU A 526 -30.50 10.59 -19.79
CA GLU A 526 -31.54 9.75 -20.39
C GLU A 526 -32.80 9.76 -19.51
N PRO A 527 -34.01 9.93 -20.08
CA PRO A 527 -35.24 9.91 -19.30
C PRO A 527 -35.46 8.52 -18.67
N SER A 528 -35.91 8.50 -17.40
CA SER A 528 -36.24 7.25 -16.71
C SER A 528 -37.35 6.50 -17.45
N ARG A 529 -37.03 5.38 -18.11
CA ARG A 529 -38.07 4.47 -18.63
C ARG A 529 -38.76 3.80 -17.45
N SER A 530 -40.08 3.98 -17.36
CA SER A 530 -40.92 3.37 -16.32
C SER A 530 -40.90 1.84 -16.46
N PRO A 531 -41.01 1.05 -15.37
CA PRO A 531 -41.20 -0.39 -15.46
C PRO A 531 -42.39 -0.81 -16.35
N LEU A 532 -43.36 0.09 -16.56
CA LEU A 532 -44.53 -0.12 -17.42
C LEU A 532 -44.18 -0.15 -18.93
N ASP A 533 -43.04 0.40 -19.36
CA ASP A 533 -42.63 0.40 -20.78
C ASP A 533 -42.00 -0.92 -21.23
N ARG A 534 -41.75 -1.88 -20.32
CA ARG A 534 -41.22 -3.22 -20.68
C ARG A 534 -42.28 -4.13 -21.33
N GLY A 535 -43.55 -3.72 -21.36
CA GLY A 535 -44.68 -4.56 -21.82
C GLY A 535 -44.99 -4.50 -23.33
N CYS A 536 -44.37 -3.61 -24.11
CA CYS A 536 -44.78 -3.38 -25.50
C CYS A 536 -43.77 -3.82 -26.57
N GLU A 537 -42.61 -4.37 -26.20
CA GLU A 537 -41.65 -4.96 -27.15
C GLU A 537 -41.73 -6.49 -27.08
N ASN A 538 -42.85 -7.04 -27.53
CA ASN A 538 -43.00 -8.39 -28.07
C ASN A 538 -44.39 -8.50 -28.71
N LEU A 539 -44.49 -7.99 -29.94
CA LEU A 539 -45.48 -8.40 -30.95
C LEU A 539 -44.76 -8.57 -32.28
#